data_AF-A0A0N0EC52-F1
#
_entry.id   AF-A0A0N0EC52-F1
#
_cell.length_a   1.000
_cell.length_b   1.000
_cell.length_c   1.000
_cell.angle_alpha   90.00
_cell.angle_beta   90.00
_cell.angle_gamma   90.00
#
_symmetry.space_group_name_H-M   'P 1'
#
loop_
_entity.id
_entity.type
_entity.pdbx_description
1 polymer ?
#
loop_
_entity_poly.entity_id
_entity_poly.type
_entity_poly.pdbx_seq_one_letter_code
_entity_poly.pdbx_strand_id
1 'polypeptide(L)' 'MVLEELRHKFISCRTYEPMEHNELMDFARQLYLRGELTIGQFRNVIRELESKGAVPPNTFEDILEVT' A
#
# COMPACT_ATOMS: atom_id res chain seq x y z
N MET A 1 -0.02 -7.22 -11.29
CA MET A 1 -0.96 -6.53 -10.42
C MET A 1 -0.83 -5.04 -10.62
N VAL A 2 -1.93 -4.39 -10.93
CA VAL A 2 -2.09 -2.92 -10.98
C VAL A 2 -2.88 -2.44 -9.76
N LEU A 3 -2.88 -1.14 -9.46
CA LEU A 3 -3.52 -0.61 -8.25
C LEU A 3 -5.03 -0.87 -8.18
N GLU A 4 -5.74 -0.86 -9.31
CA GLU A 4 -7.18 -1.19 -9.34
C GLU A 4 -7.45 -2.64 -8.91
N GLU A 5 -6.62 -3.59 -9.35
CA GLU A 5 -6.71 -4.98 -8.93
C GLU A 5 -6.43 -5.14 -7.43
N LEU A 6 -5.46 -4.40 -6.89
CA LEU A 6 -5.19 -4.36 -5.45
C LEU A 6 -6.41 -3.86 -4.68
N ARG A 7 -7.05 -2.78 -5.16
CA ARG A 7 -8.24 -2.19 -4.53
C ARG A 7 -9.41 -3.15 -4.53
N HIS A 8 -9.69 -3.81 -5.66
CA HIS A 8 -10.74 -4.84 -5.72
C HIS A 8 -10.44 -6.00 -4.76
N LYS A 9 -9.18 -6.45 -4.68
CA LYS A 9 -8.79 -7.50 -3.75
C LYS A 9 -8.91 -7.06 -2.29
N PHE A 10 -8.58 -5.80 -1.99
CA PHE A 10 -8.78 -5.22 -0.66
C PHE A 10 -10.26 -5.25 -0.26
N ILE A 11 -11.14 -4.73 -1.12
CA ILE A 11 -12.59 -4.69 -0.87
C ILE A 11 -13.14 -6.11 -0.70
N SER A 12 -12.69 -7.06 -1.52
CA SER A 12 -13.07 -8.47 -1.40
C SER A 12 -12.62 -9.12 -0.09
N CYS A 13 -11.48 -8.71 0.48
CA CYS A 13 -10.95 -9.27 1.72
C CYS A 13 -11.45 -8.56 2.99
N ARG A 14 -11.64 -7.24 2.92
CA ARG A 14 -11.92 -6.38 4.09
C ARG A 14 -13.37 -5.91 4.15
N THR A 15 -14.16 -6.09 3.08
CA THR A 15 -15.58 -5.70 2.98
C THR A 15 -15.88 -4.20 3.14
N TYR A 16 -14.84 -3.36 3.12
CA TYR A 16 -14.96 -1.90 3.11
C TYR A 16 -14.04 -1.30 2.03
N GLU A 17 -14.38 -0.09 1.58
CA GLU A 17 -13.56 0.66 0.63
C GLU A 17 -12.41 1.35 1.36
N PRO A 18 -11.16 1.21 0.90
CA PRO A 18 -10.01 1.83 1.55
C PRO A 18 -10.19 3.36 1.54
N MET A 19 -10.20 3.95 2.73
CA MET A 19 -10.36 5.39 2.91
C MET A 19 -9.07 6.14 2.54
N GLU A 20 -7.93 5.49 2.73
CA GLU A 20 -6.61 6.06 2.47
C GLU A 20 -5.75 5.16 1.59
N HIS A 21 -4.90 5.79 0.78
CA HIS A 21 -3.89 5.08 -0.01
C HIS A 21 -2.86 4.37 0.88
N ASN A 22 -2.71 4.78 2.14
CA ASN A 22 -1.87 4.13 3.13
C ASN A 22 -2.38 2.72 3.50
N GLU A 23 -3.70 2.54 3.63
CA GLU A 23 -4.29 1.21 3.89
C GLU A 23 -4.02 0.24 2.73
N LEU A 24 -4.09 0.73 1.50
CA LEU A 24 -3.73 -0.04 0.31
C LEU A 24 -2.24 -0.39 0.29
N MET A 25 -1.38 0.52 0.75
CA MET A 25 0.06 0.27 0.85
C MET A 25 0.37 -0.84 1.86
N ASP A 26 -0.26 -0.80 3.03
CA ASP A 26 -0.10 -1.84 4.05
C ASP A 26 -0.66 -3.18 3.59
N PHE A 27 -1.79 -3.18 2.87
CA PHE A 27 -2.31 -4.39 2.27
C PHE A 27 -1.39 -4.97 1.20
N ALA A 28 -0.80 -4.14 0.34
CA ALA A 28 0.19 -4.57 -0.64
C ALA A 28 1.42 -5.20 0.03
N ARG A 29 1.89 -4.65 1.16
CA ARG A 29 2.98 -5.24 1.96
C ARG A 29 2.58 -6.61 2.51
N GLN A 30 1.38 -6.73 3.07
CA GLN A 30 0.87 -8.01 3.58
C GLN A 30 0.82 -9.08 2.48
N LEU A 31 0.33 -8.73 1.29
CA LEU A 31 0.29 -9.66 0.15
C LEU A 31 1.69 -10.08 -0.32
N TYR A 32 2.65 -9.15 -0.35
CA TYR A 32 4.04 -9.45 -0.69
C TYR A 32 4.68 -10.41 0.33
N LEU A 33 4.50 -10.16 1.63
CA LEU A 33 5.01 -11.03 2.69
C LEU A 33 4.39 -12.43 2.67
N ARG A 34 3.15 -12.56 2.21
CA ARG A 34 2.46 -13.85 2.01
C ARG A 34 2.88 -14.57 0.73
N GLY A 35 3.72 -13.96 -0.11
CA GLY A 35 4.10 -14.50 -1.42
C GLY A 35 2.99 -14.40 -2.48
N GLU A 36 1.91 -13.66 -2.20
CA GLU A 36 0.82 -13.41 -3.14
C GLU A 36 1.16 -12.29 -4.15
N LEU A 37 2.27 -11.57 -3.92
CA LEU A 37 2.83 -10.64 -4.89
C LEU A 37 4.27 -10.97 -5.20
N THR A 38 4.59 -10.89 -6.49
CA THR A 38 5.97 -10.83 -6.93
C THR A 38 6.57 -9.46 -6.61
N ILE A 39 7.91 -9.39 -6.49
CA ILE A 39 8.62 -8.13 -6.25
C ILE A 39 8.33 -7.07 -7.32
N GLY A 40 8.15 -7.48 -8.59
CA GLY A 40 7.82 -6.57 -9.69
C GLY A 40 6.43 -5.94 -9.53
N GLN A 41 5.44 -6.75 -9.16
CA GLN A 41 4.08 -6.28 -8.92
C GLN A 41 4.01 -5.38 -7.69
N PHE A 42 4.70 -5.78 -6.61
CA PHE A 42 4.80 -4.97 -5.39
C PHE A 42 5.39 -3.59 -5.69
N ARG A 43 6.54 -3.53 -6.38
CA ARG A 43 7.18 -2.25 -6.72
C ARG A 43 6.30 -1.35 -7.58
N ASN A 44 5.57 -1.89 -8.55
CA ASN A 44 4.67 -1.10 -9.37
C ASN A 44 3.55 -0.47 -8.54
N VAL A 45 2.94 -1.27 -7.67
CA VAL A 45 1.86 -0.83 -6.78
C VAL A 45 2.34 0.24 -5.79
N ILE A 46 3.49 0.04 -5.16
CA ILE A 46 4.06 1.01 -4.22
C ILE A 46 4.32 2.36 -4.91
N ARG A 47 4.92 2.36 -6.10
CA ARG A 47 5.18 3.61 -6.85
C ARG A 47 3.90 4.34 -7.22
N GLU A 48 2.87 3.61 -7.62
CA GLU A 48 1.58 4.22 -7.94
C GLU A 48 0.92 4.82 -6.70
N LEU A 49 0.98 4.11 -5.56
CA LEU A 49 0.47 4.61 -4.29
C LEU A 49 1.24 5.86 -3.81
N GLU A 50 2.57 5.85 -3.87
CA GLU A 50 3.43 7.00 -3.56
C GLU A 50 3.07 8.20 -4.45
N SER A 51 2.85 7.99 -5.75
CA SER A 51 2.43 9.06 -6.67
C SER A 51 1.06 9.67 -6.33
N LYS A 52 0.22 8.92 -5.59
CA LYS A 52 -1.09 9.36 -5.09
C LYS A 52 -1.03 9.89 -3.65
N GLY A 53 0.17 10.10 -3.11
CA GLY A 53 0.40 10.67 -1.79
C GLY A 53 0.40 9.67 -0.64
N ALA A 54 0.45 8.36 -0.92
CA ALA A 54 0.67 7.37 0.13
C ALA A 54 2.10 7.47 0.67
N VAL A 55 2.25 7.46 1.99
CA VAL A 55 3.54 7.61 2.64
C VAL A 55 3.80 6.37 3.49
N PRO A 56 4.94 5.69 3.32
CA PRO A 56 5.37 4.67 4.27
C PRO A 56 5.47 5.27 5.68
N PRO A 57 5.01 4.58 6.74
CA PRO A 57 5.13 5.09 8.11
C PRO A 57 6.56 5.47 8.51
N ASN A 58 7.58 4.95 7.82
CA ASN A 58 9.00 5.26 8.08
C ASN A 58 9.56 6.44 7.25
N THR A 59 8.73 7.22 6.57
CA THR A 59 9.20 8.31 5.69
C THR A 59 9.07 9.65 6.42
N PHE A 60 10.10 9.94 7.22
CA PHE A 60 10.50 11.28 7.68
C PHE A 60 9.59 12.09 8.64
N GLU A 61 8.29 11.84 8.77
CA GLU A 61 7.45 12.64 9.70
C GLU A 61 7.61 12.22 11.18
N ASP A 62 7.88 10.96 11.48
CA ASP A 62 8.21 10.50 12.85
C ASP A 62 9.55 11.07 13.37
N ILE A 63 10.41 11.60 12.49
CA ILE A 63 11.71 12.19 12.89
C ILE A 63 11.54 13.67 13.28
N LEU A 64 10.49 14.35 12.80
CA LEU A 64 10.27 15.78 13.02
C LEU A 64 9.40 16.11 14.24
N GLU A 65 8.74 15.12 14.86
CA GLU A 65 8.03 15.31 16.14
C GLU A 65 8.97 15.32 17.38
N VAL A 66 10.30 15.28 17.19
CA VAL A 66 11.29 15.26 18.29
C VAL A 66 12.16 16.52 18.35
N THR A 67 11.83 17.59 17.62
CA THR A 67 12.54 18.90 17.70
C THR A 67 11.61 20.05 18.03
#